data_AF-A0A8H8P1G3-F1
#
_entry.id   AF-A0A8H8P1G3-F1
#
_cell.length_a   1.000
_cell.length_b   1.000
_cell.length_c   1.000
_cell.angle_alpha   90.00
_cell.angle_beta   90.00
_cell.angle_gamma   90.00
#
_symmetry.space_group_name_H-M   'P 1'
#
loop_
_entity.id
_entity.type
_entity.pdbx_description
1 polymer ?
#
loop_
_entity_poly.entity_id
_entity_poly.type
_entity_poly.pdbx_seq_one_letter_code
_entity_poly.pdbx_strand_id
1 'polypeptide(L)'
;MLFSTLFAILSTSVLVSAAPAYAPPGIKLTGCPISNAKFNLPAGQTAVTVPSGNPVYIALGVGVQNYTCGSTGTFTSSGAVAKLFDISCLVNTPLFPGIQDMVYSVARNDRGQALVAKMETVLKAVPLTPLVLGDHYFIPNPTTNGTGLTPVFDFRAGIKKEDPSGFVAVKKLGNIPSPAGSSNVDWLMLQNLGGTVGGTLASTVLRVDTKSGQPPASAILHLEVFGRNIIVLNSAEDAQELLGKRAAIYSDRFCPTFAKEPDLFDLARTPAFCSYNDIWRHHRRMMNKWLNARAVTQFDKLLEEQAYQLLRRMLKSRLNPRPLRSLSMSSFHVGVDNVSACICI
;
A
#
# COMPACT_ATOMS: atom_id res chain seq x y z
N MET A 1 -26.85 -23.24 -87.70
CA MET A 1 -26.66 -24.15 -86.55
C MET A 1 -26.35 -23.30 -85.33
N LEU A 2 -26.91 -23.68 -84.17
CA LEU A 2 -27.24 -22.85 -83.01
C LEU A 2 -26.11 -22.01 -82.37
N PHE A 3 -26.50 -20.81 -81.90
CA PHE A 3 -25.89 -20.05 -80.80
C PHE A 3 -26.11 -20.74 -79.45
N SER A 4 -25.13 -20.72 -78.53
CA SER A 4 -25.29 -20.68 -77.05
C SER A 4 -23.93 -20.73 -76.32
N THR A 5 -23.53 -19.65 -75.61
CA THR A 5 -23.45 -19.51 -74.11
C THR A 5 -22.17 -20.10 -73.49
N LEU A 6 -21.54 -19.64 -72.39
CA LEU A 6 -21.61 -18.48 -71.50
C LEU A 6 -20.28 -18.44 -70.69
N PHE A 7 -19.94 -17.27 -70.16
CA PHE A 7 -18.91 -17.02 -69.13
C PHE A 7 -19.05 -17.91 -67.87
N ALA A 8 -17.90 -18.34 -67.30
CA ALA A 8 -17.76 -18.55 -65.84
C ALA A 8 -16.29 -18.35 -65.41
N ILE A 9 -16.12 -17.49 -64.40
CA ILE A 9 -14.86 -16.96 -63.86
C ILE A 9 -14.23 -17.99 -62.92
N LEU A 10 -12.93 -18.23 -63.08
CA LEU A 10 -12.14 -19.13 -62.25
C LEU A 10 -11.77 -18.46 -60.92
N SER A 11 -12.52 -18.76 -59.85
CA SER A 11 -12.13 -18.45 -58.47
C SER A 11 -11.11 -19.50 -58.00
N THR A 12 -9.82 -19.17 -58.08
CA THR A 12 -8.78 -19.91 -57.35
C THR A 12 -8.44 -19.16 -56.08
N SER A 13 -8.97 -19.68 -54.98
CA SER A 13 -8.62 -19.30 -53.61
C SER A 13 -7.18 -19.69 -53.33
N VAL A 14 -6.34 -18.69 -53.03
CA VAL A 14 -5.00 -18.90 -52.49
C VAL A 14 -5.14 -19.43 -51.06
N LEU A 15 -4.93 -20.72 -50.87
CA LEU A 15 -4.70 -21.32 -49.55
C LEU A 15 -3.32 -20.85 -49.07
N VAL A 16 -3.29 -19.74 -48.32
CA VAL A 16 -2.13 -19.41 -47.48
C VAL A 16 -2.11 -20.44 -46.36
N SER A 17 -1.16 -21.37 -46.43
CA SER A 17 -0.83 -22.26 -45.31
C SER A 17 -0.31 -21.38 -44.17
N ALA A 18 -1.16 -21.09 -43.18
CA ALA A 18 -0.70 -20.54 -41.92
C ALA A 18 0.14 -21.60 -41.22
N ALA A 19 1.46 -21.54 -41.38
CA ALA A 19 2.35 -22.17 -40.42
C ALA A 19 2.00 -21.60 -39.04
N PRO A 20 1.81 -22.44 -38.00
CA PRO A 20 1.64 -21.91 -36.65
C PRO A 20 2.89 -21.08 -36.34
N ALA A 21 2.71 -19.78 -36.18
CA ALA A 21 3.73 -18.91 -35.65
C ALA A 21 4.11 -19.49 -34.28
N TYR A 22 5.29 -20.11 -34.20
CA TYR A 22 5.89 -20.49 -32.93
C TYR A 22 6.20 -19.17 -32.22
N ALA A 23 5.21 -18.65 -31.47
CA ALA A 23 5.48 -17.63 -30.50
C ALA A 23 6.52 -18.21 -29.54
N PRO A 24 7.62 -17.49 -29.23
CA PRO A 24 8.52 -17.93 -28.18
C PRO A 24 7.69 -18.23 -26.93
N PRO A 25 7.97 -19.33 -26.19
CA PRO A 25 7.19 -19.68 -25.02
C PRO A 25 7.13 -18.45 -24.10
N GLY A 26 5.91 -17.92 -23.92
CA GLY A 26 5.70 -16.78 -23.04
C GLY A 26 6.27 -17.11 -21.66
N ILE A 27 7.06 -16.20 -21.10
CA ILE A 27 7.65 -16.39 -19.77
C ILE A 27 6.48 -16.54 -18.79
N LYS A 28 6.29 -17.74 -18.25
CA LYS A 28 5.28 -18.01 -17.23
C LYS A 28 5.79 -17.46 -15.90
N LEU A 29 5.16 -16.38 -15.44
CA LEU A 29 5.56 -15.67 -14.21
C LEU A 29 4.65 -15.98 -13.01
N THR A 30 3.51 -16.64 -13.22
CA THR A 30 2.52 -16.98 -12.19
C THR A 30 1.93 -18.37 -12.39
N GLY A 31 1.29 -18.93 -11.37
CA GLY A 31 0.59 -20.21 -11.41
C GLY A 31 1.49 -21.41 -11.73
N CYS A 32 2.76 -21.39 -11.32
CA CYS A 32 3.64 -22.54 -11.50
C CYS A 32 3.30 -23.66 -10.51
N PRO A 33 3.54 -24.94 -10.87
CA PRO A 33 3.32 -26.05 -9.95
C PRO A 33 4.22 -25.94 -8.72
N ILE A 34 3.59 -25.92 -7.54
CA ILE A 34 4.27 -25.77 -6.24
C ILE A 34 4.06 -26.95 -5.31
N SER A 35 3.46 -28.04 -5.77
CA SER A 35 3.18 -29.22 -4.94
C SER A 35 4.43 -29.82 -4.29
N ASN A 36 5.60 -29.64 -4.89
CA ASN A 36 6.89 -30.12 -4.38
C ASN A 36 7.67 -29.06 -3.59
N ALA A 37 7.11 -27.86 -3.39
CA ALA A 37 7.76 -26.80 -2.65
C ALA A 37 7.96 -27.26 -1.20
N LYS A 38 9.21 -27.31 -0.76
CA LYS A 38 9.56 -27.69 0.61
C LYS A 38 9.83 -26.43 1.42
N PHE A 39 9.15 -26.32 2.53
CA PHE A 39 9.39 -25.26 3.50
C PHE A 39 10.07 -25.87 4.74
N ASN A 40 11.23 -25.32 5.10
CA ASN A 40 12.00 -25.78 6.26
C ASN A 40 11.80 -24.78 7.40
N LEU A 41 11.41 -25.31 8.56
CA LEU A 41 11.35 -24.52 9.78
C LEU A 41 12.68 -24.54 10.52
N PRO A 42 12.99 -23.49 11.31
CA PRO A 42 14.14 -23.50 12.20
C PRO A 42 14.09 -24.71 13.13
N ALA A 43 15.25 -25.34 13.36
CA ALA A 43 15.35 -26.48 14.26
C ALA A 43 15.12 -26.06 15.72
N GLY A 44 14.56 -26.96 16.53
CA GLY A 44 14.44 -26.77 17.99
C GLY A 44 13.24 -25.95 18.47
N GLN A 45 12.25 -25.67 17.61
CA GLN A 45 11.00 -25.02 17.98
C GLN A 45 9.79 -25.91 17.65
N THR A 46 8.71 -25.79 18.43
CA THR A 46 7.45 -26.54 18.26
C THR A 46 6.23 -25.64 18.09
N ALA A 47 6.41 -24.32 18.15
CA ALA A 47 5.32 -23.34 18.09
C ALA A 47 4.77 -23.15 16.68
N VAL A 48 5.55 -23.49 15.66
CA VAL A 48 5.13 -23.53 14.26
C VAL A 48 5.50 -24.90 13.70
N THR A 49 4.58 -25.52 12.96
CA THR A 49 4.79 -26.83 12.32
C THR A 49 4.46 -26.74 10.84
N VAL A 50 5.12 -27.53 10.00
CA VAL A 50 4.73 -27.67 8.59
C VAL A 50 3.40 -28.42 8.54
N PRO A 51 2.32 -27.83 8.00
CA PRO A 51 1.02 -28.47 7.90
C PRO A 51 1.07 -29.74 7.04
N SER A 52 0.22 -30.71 7.36
CA SER A 52 0.00 -31.89 6.51
C SER A 52 -0.79 -31.48 5.27
N GLY A 53 -0.10 -31.31 4.13
CA GLY A 53 -0.71 -30.92 2.86
C GLY A 53 0.30 -30.38 1.87
N ASN A 54 -0.13 -30.19 0.62
CA ASN A 54 0.66 -29.54 -0.41
C ASN A 54 0.28 -28.05 -0.45
N PRO A 55 1.25 -27.13 -0.63
CA PRO A 55 0.95 -25.72 -0.72
C PRO A 55 0.11 -25.43 -1.97
N VAL A 56 -0.92 -24.60 -1.80
CA VAL A 56 -1.86 -24.20 -2.86
C VAL A 56 -1.49 -22.84 -3.43
N TYR A 57 -0.93 -21.95 -2.61
CA TYR A 57 -0.39 -20.66 -3.04
C TYR A 57 0.90 -20.33 -2.31
N ILE A 58 1.81 -19.66 -3.01
CA ILE A 58 3.00 -19.03 -2.44
C ILE A 58 3.01 -17.58 -2.92
N ALA A 59 2.90 -16.67 -1.97
CA ALA A 59 2.71 -15.25 -2.23
C ALA A 59 3.82 -14.42 -1.58
N LEU A 60 4.22 -13.34 -2.24
CA LEU A 60 4.92 -12.23 -1.61
C LEU A 60 3.91 -11.17 -1.17
N GLY A 61 3.78 -10.97 0.13
CA GLY A 61 3.02 -9.89 0.72
C GLY A 61 3.86 -8.62 0.83
N VAL A 62 3.36 -7.53 0.28
CA VAL A 62 3.96 -6.19 0.39
C VAL A 62 2.93 -5.26 1.01
N GLY A 63 3.26 -4.69 2.16
CA GLY A 63 2.28 -3.90 2.91
C GLY A 63 2.83 -3.17 4.11
N VAL A 64 1.90 -2.80 5.01
CA VAL A 64 2.19 -2.09 6.25
C VAL A 64 1.62 -2.85 7.44
N GLN A 65 2.37 -2.85 8.54
CA GLN A 65 1.89 -3.25 9.85
C GLN A 65 1.35 -2.02 10.58
N ASN A 66 0.13 -2.13 11.10
CA ASN A 66 -0.51 -1.07 11.87
C ASN A 66 -0.38 -1.39 13.36
N TYR A 67 0.00 -0.37 14.13
CA TYR A 67 0.15 -0.46 15.57
C TYR A 67 -0.62 0.67 16.24
N THR A 68 -1.20 0.36 17.39
CA THR A 68 -1.73 1.35 18.32
C THR A 68 -0.76 1.47 19.49
N CYS A 69 -0.58 2.69 19.98
CA CYS A 69 0.23 2.95 21.16
C CYS A 69 -0.69 3.12 22.37
N GLY A 70 -0.50 2.31 23.41
CA GLY A 70 -1.15 2.53 24.69
C GLY A 70 -0.58 3.75 25.43
N SER A 71 -1.28 4.19 26.47
CA SER A 71 -0.87 5.31 27.34
C SER A 71 0.46 5.11 28.05
N THR A 72 0.97 3.88 28.11
CA THR A 72 2.29 3.52 28.66
C THR A 72 3.41 3.53 27.61
N GLY A 73 3.16 4.02 26.40
CA GLY A 73 4.13 4.01 25.32
C GLY A 73 4.37 2.63 24.70
N THR A 74 3.55 1.64 25.04
CA THR A 74 3.66 0.26 24.55
C THR A 74 2.85 0.11 23.25
N PHE A 75 3.49 -0.35 22.18
CA PHE A 75 2.83 -0.62 20.92
C PHE A 75 2.20 -2.00 20.89
N THR A 76 0.94 -2.06 20.48
CA THR A 76 0.19 -3.28 20.22
C THR A 76 -0.23 -3.35 18.76
N SER A 77 -0.15 -4.53 18.13
CA SER A 77 -0.59 -4.68 16.74
C SER A 77 -2.08 -4.41 16.62
N SER A 78 -2.45 -3.55 15.68
CA SER A 78 -3.82 -3.19 15.32
C SER A 78 -4.14 -3.63 13.89
N GLY A 79 -3.58 -4.78 13.48
CA GLY A 79 -3.75 -5.36 12.16
C GLY A 79 -2.68 -4.93 11.15
N ALA A 80 -2.92 -5.25 9.90
CA ALA A 80 -2.02 -4.99 8.77
C ALA A 80 -2.84 -4.83 7.48
N VAL A 81 -2.23 -4.22 6.47
CA VAL A 81 -2.78 -4.21 5.10
C VAL A 81 -1.65 -4.55 4.14
N ALA A 82 -1.85 -5.50 3.24
CA ALA A 82 -0.86 -5.87 2.23
C ALA A 82 -1.50 -6.31 0.91
N LYS A 83 -0.77 -6.10 -0.19
CA LYS A 83 -1.03 -6.72 -1.49
C LYS A 83 -0.24 -8.01 -1.60
N LEU A 84 -0.86 -9.05 -2.16
CA LEU A 84 -0.28 -10.38 -2.29
C LEU A 84 0.04 -10.65 -3.76
N PHE A 85 1.30 -10.98 -4.04
CA PHE A 85 1.80 -11.24 -5.38
C PHE A 85 2.19 -12.71 -5.53
N ASP A 86 1.78 -13.36 -6.61
CA ASP A 86 2.15 -14.75 -6.90
C ASP A 86 3.65 -14.85 -7.18
N ILE A 87 4.35 -15.67 -6.41
CA ILE A 87 5.77 -15.99 -6.62
C ILE A 87 6.01 -17.49 -6.80
N SER A 88 4.96 -18.25 -7.15
CA SER A 88 5.02 -19.70 -7.39
C SER A 88 6.11 -20.09 -8.40
N CYS A 89 6.30 -19.27 -9.44
CA CYS A 89 7.32 -19.52 -10.46
C CYS A 89 8.75 -19.24 -10.00
N LEU A 90 8.93 -18.59 -8.84
CA LEU A 90 10.24 -18.33 -8.28
C LEU A 90 10.74 -19.48 -7.40
N VAL A 91 9.88 -20.35 -6.86
CA VAL A 91 10.20 -21.36 -5.82
C VAL A 91 11.47 -22.16 -6.10
N ASN A 92 11.70 -22.57 -7.34
CA ASN A 92 12.86 -23.39 -7.74
C ASN A 92 14.00 -22.56 -8.35
N THR A 93 13.99 -21.24 -8.12
CA THR A 93 15.00 -20.31 -8.64
C THR A 93 15.87 -19.78 -7.50
N PRO A 94 17.13 -19.39 -7.78
CA PRO A 94 17.99 -18.77 -6.77
C PRO A 94 17.46 -17.46 -6.18
N LEU A 95 16.46 -16.83 -6.82
CA LEU A 95 15.87 -15.58 -6.36
C LEU A 95 14.91 -15.78 -5.19
N PHE A 96 14.32 -16.97 -5.05
CA PHE A 96 13.24 -17.22 -4.08
C PHE A 96 13.61 -16.90 -2.63
N PRO A 97 14.78 -17.32 -2.09
CA PRO A 97 15.09 -17.11 -0.68
C PRO A 97 15.35 -15.64 -0.31
N GLY A 98 15.63 -14.77 -1.28
CA GLY A 98 16.02 -13.38 -1.06
C GLY A 98 15.04 -12.36 -1.65
N ILE A 99 13.90 -12.81 -2.19
CA ILE A 99 13.00 -11.92 -2.92
C ILE A 99 12.40 -10.84 -2.02
N GLN A 100 12.12 -11.15 -0.75
CA GLN A 100 11.66 -10.19 0.26
C GLN A 100 12.69 -9.09 0.52
N ASP A 101 13.98 -9.44 0.57
CA ASP A 101 15.06 -8.49 0.83
C ASP A 101 15.28 -7.59 -0.39
N MET A 102 15.23 -8.18 -1.59
CA MET A 102 15.33 -7.45 -2.84
C MET A 102 14.17 -6.45 -2.98
N VAL A 103 12.93 -6.90 -2.80
CA VAL A 103 11.76 -6.02 -2.90
C VAL A 103 11.78 -4.94 -1.82
N TYR A 104 12.16 -5.28 -0.58
CA TYR A 104 12.29 -4.28 0.50
C TYR A 104 13.40 -3.25 0.24
N SER A 105 14.53 -3.64 -0.38
CA SER A 105 15.62 -2.72 -0.70
C SER A 105 15.28 -1.77 -1.86
N VAL A 106 14.53 -2.23 -2.87
CA VAL A 106 14.00 -1.38 -3.95
C VAL A 106 12.91 -0.43 -3.41
N ALA A 107 12.14 -0.89 -2.42
CA ALA A 107 11.13 -0.10 -1.73
C ALA A 107 11.65 1.07 -0.91
N ARG A 108 12.93 1.09 -0.53
CA ARG A 108 13.47 2.09 0.42
C ARG A 108 13.27 3.54 -0.02
N ASN A 109 13.10 3.78 -1.31
CA ASN A 109 12.89 5.11 -1.89
C ASN A 109 11.40 5.50 -2.06
N ASP A 110 10.47 4.56 -1.93
CA ASP A 110 9.02 4.79 -2.05
C ASP A 110 8.28 3.95 -1.01
N ARG A 111 7.78 4.58 0.04
CA ARG A 111 7.19 3.88 1.19
C ARG A 111 5.73 3.45 0.92
N GLY A 112 5.32 2.30 1.45
CA GLY A 112 3.94 1.80 1.46
C GLY A 112 3.21 1.76 0.11
N GLN A 113 2.08 2.47 0.00
CA GLN A 113 1.24 2.49 -1.20
C GLN A 113 1.96 3.03 -2.45
N ALA A 114 3.00 3.84 -2.28
CA ALA A 114 3.79 4.36 -3.40
C ALA A 114 4.63 3.25 -4.07
N LEU A 115 5.16 2.30 -3.29
CA LEU A 115 5.79 1.09 -3.82
C LEU A 115 4.78 0.21 -4.54
N VAL A 116 3.62 -0.04 -3.91
CA VAL A 116 2.54 -0.82 -4.54
C VAL A 116 2.16 -0.19 -5.88
N ALA A 117 1.99 1.13 -5.93
CA ALA A 117 1.69 1.86 -7.16
C ALA A 117 2.83 1.77 -8.20
N LYS A 118 4.10 1.83 -7.78
CA LYS A 118 5.25 1.66 -8.69
C LYS A 118 5.38 0.24 -9.21
N MET A 119 5.25 -0.76 -8.35
CA MET A 119 5.22 -2.17 -8.74
C MET A 119 4.04 -2.41 -9.68
N GLU A 120 2.83 -1.96 -9.34
CA GLU A 120 1.68 -2.03 -10.25
C GLU A 120 1.93 -1.31 -11.58
N THR A 121 2.64 -0.18 -11.60
CA THR A 121 2.96 0.56 -12.84
C THR A 121 3.95 -0.20 -13.71
N VAL A 122 5.01 -0.75 -13.11
CA VAL A 122 5.99 -1.61 -13.80
C VAL A 122 5.32 -2.89 -14.29
N LEU A 123 4.43 -3.47 -13.51
CA LEU A 123 3.70 -4.71 -13.83
C LEU A 123 2.59 -4.49 -14.87
N LYS A 124 1.95 -3.32 -14.91
CA LYS A 124 0.97 -2.95 -15.96
C LYS A 124 1.62 -2.74 -17.34
N ALA A 125 2.92 -2.46 -17.39
CA ALA A 125 3.67 -2.30 -18.64
C ALA A 125 4.05 -3.65 -19.27
N VAL A 126 3.85 -4.77 -18.56
CA VAL A 126 4.04 -6.12 -19.08
C VAL A 126 2.64 -6.75 -19.21
N PRO A 127 2.30 -7.43 -20.32
CA PRO A 127 0.99 -8.06 -20.51
C PRO A 127 0.89 -9.34 -19.66
N LEU A 128 0.93 -9.18 -18.32
CA LEU A 128 0.91 -10.24 -17.33
C LEU A 128 -0.43 -10.22 -16.59
N THR A 129 -1.27 -11.20 -16.91
CA THR A 129 -2.47 -11.53 -16.15
C THR A 129 -2.11 -12.27 -14.85
N PRO A 130 -2.85 -11.98 -13.77
CA PRO A 130 -2.42 -11.04 -12.76
C PRO A 130 -1.32 -11.61 -11.85
N LEU A 131 -0.21 -10.86 -11.70
CA LEU A 131 0.74 -11.10 -10.62
C LEU A 131 0.07 -10.96 -9.25
N VAL A 132 -1.01 -10.17 -9.14
CA VAL A 132 -1.71 -9.93 -7.88
C VAL A 132 -2.70 -11.08 -7.60
N LEU A 133 -2.45 -11.82 -6.53
CA LEU A 133 -3.37 -12.85 -6.02
C LEU A 133 -4.58 -12.23 -5.32
N GLY A 134 -4.33 -11.20 -4.50
CA GLY A 134 -5.37 -10.57 -3.71
C GLY A 134 -4.84 -9.62 -2.64
N ASP A 135 -5.67 -9.41 -1.63
CA ASP A 135 -5.44 -8.48 -0.53
C ASP A 135 -5.35 -9.22 0.81
N HIS A 136 -4.56 -8.65 1.72
CA HIS A 136 -4.53 -9.04 3.12
C HIS A 136 -4.95 -7.86 3.99
N TYR A 137 -5.91 -8.10 4.89
CA TYR A 137 -6.41 -7.08 5.81
C TYR A 137 -6.97 -7.74 7.08
N PHE A 138 -7.42 -6.93 8.03
CA PHE A 138 -8.00 -7.40 9.29
C PHE A 138 -9.44 -6.92 9.41
N ILE A 139 -10.32 -7.79 9.92
CA ILE A 139 -11.72 -7.48 10.23
C ILE A 139 -12.00 -7.72 11.71
N PRO A 140 -13.06 -7.13 12.29
CA PRO A 140 -13.59 -7.58 13.57
C PRO A 140 -13.87 -9.08 13.53
N ASN A 141 -13.59 -9.79 14.62
CA ASN A 141 -13.73 -11.24 14.67
C ASN A 141 -15.16 -11.68 14.28
N PRO A 142 -15.32 -12.45 13.18
CA PRO A 142 -16.63 -12.77 12.63
C PRO A 142 -17.33 -13.92 13.37
N THR A 143 -16.67 -14.53 14.36
CA THR A 143 -17.28 -15.60 15.17
C THR A 143 -18.27 -15.04 16.19
N THR A 144 -19.27 -15.84 16.57
CA THR A 144 -20.25 -15.44 17.58
C THR A 144 -19.54 -15.16 18.92
N ASN A 145 -19.70 -13.94 19.45
CA ASN A 145 -18.97 -13.43 20.61
C ASN A 145 -17.44 -13.36 20.44
N GLY A 146 -16.96 -13.36 19.20
CA GLY A 146 -15.56 -13.19 18.88
C GLY A 146 -15.05 -11.81 19.30
N THR A 147 -13.97 -11.78 20.07
CA THR A 147 -13.24 -10.54 20.39
C THR A 147 -11.99 -10.43 19.53
N GLY A 148 -11.48 -9.20 19.39
CA GLY A 148 -10.26 -8.91 18.63
C GLY A 148 -10.44 -8.87 17.12
N LEU A 149 -9.31 -8.89 16.42
CA LEU A 149 -9.24 -8.80 14.97
C LEU A 149 -8.88 -10.15 14.34
N THR A 150 -9.49 -10.43 13.19
CA THR A 150 -9.23 -11.62 12.37
C THR A 150 -8.49 -11.21 11.10
N PRO A 151 -7.26 -11.71 10.88
CA PRO A 151 -6.59 -11.59 9.59
C PRO A 151 -7.34 -12.33 8.50
N VAL A 152 -7.47 -11.69 7.35
CA VAL A 152 -8.13 -12.21 6.15
C VAL A 152 -7.17 -12.13 4.97
N PHE A 153 -7.09 -13.21 4.19
CA PHE A 153 -6.43 -13.24 2.89
C PHE A 153 -7.52 -13.41 1.84
N ASP A 154 -7.75 -12.40 1.02
CA ASP A 154 -8.92 -12.27 0.15
C ASP A 154 -8.51 -12.17 -1.30
N PHE A 155 -8.79 -13.23 -2.08
CA PHE A 155 -8.42 -13.28 -3.50
C PHE A 155 -9.58 -12.88 -4.41
N ARG A 156 -10.72 -12.46 -3.85
CA ARG A 156 -11.93 -12.09 -4.62
C ARG A 156 -11.75 -10.81 -5.43
N ALA A 157 -10.82 -9.95 -5.06
CA ALA A 157 -10.44 -8.80 -5.90
C ALA A 157 -9.43 -9.17 -7.00
N GLY A 158 -8.80 -10.35 -6.91
CA GLY A 158 -7.76 -10.84 -7.81
C GLY A 158 -8.18 -12.12 -8.53
N ILE A 159 -7.47 -13.21 -8.26
CA ILE A 159 -7.61 -14.47 -9.02
C ILE A 159 -8.89 -15.27 -8.74
N LYS A 160 -9.65 -14.91 -7.69
CA LYS A 160 -10.89 -15.58 -7.27
C LYS A 160 -12.13 -14.69 -7.44
N LYS A 161 -12.14 -13.83 -8.45
CA LYS A 161 -13.22 -12.84 -8.66
C LYS A 161 -14.63 -13.42 -8.74
N GLU A 162 -14.78 -14.63 -9.26
CA GLU A 162 -16.08 -15.30 -9.42
C GLU A 162 -16.41 -16.28 -8.27
N ASP A 163 -15.52 -16.42 -7.29
CA ASP A 163 -15.68 -17.33 -6.16
C ASP A 163 -15.96 -16.53 -4.88
N PRO A 164 -17.21 -16.46 -4.39
CA PRO A 164 -17.55 -15.71 -3.18
C PRO A 164 -16.87 -16.27 -1.92
N SER A 165 -16.40 -17.52 -1.96
CA SER A 165 -15.66 -18.20 -0.90
C SER A 165 -14.14 -18.12 -1.06
N GLY A 166 -13.66 -17.42 -2.09
CA GLY A 166 -12.25 -17.27 -2.48
C GLY A 166 -11.41 -16.39 -1.54
N PHE A 167 -11.60 -16.54 -0.23
CA PHE A 167 -10.83 -15.90 0.82
C PHE A 167 -10.54 -16.93 1.92
N VAL A 168 -9.66 -16.58 2.85
CA VAL A 168 -9.51 -17.29 4.11
C VAL A 168 -9.43 -16.32 5.28
N ALA A 169 -10.31 -16.50 6.27
CA ALA A 169 -10.25 -15.82 7.55
C ALA A 169 -9.61 -16.76 8.58
N VAL A 170 -8.55 -16.29 9.24
CA VAL A 170 -7.69 -17.16 10.05
C VAL A 170 -7.50 -16.63 11.47
N LYS A 171 -7.21 -17.54 12.40
CA LYS A 171 -6.75 -17.23 13.76
C LYS A 171 -5.29 -17.63 13.94
N LYS A 172 -4.58 -16.93 14.82
CA LYS A 172 -3.19 -17.29 15.16
C LYS A 172 -3.17 -18.63 15.91
N LEU A 173 -2.38 -19.58 15.39
CA LEU A 173 -2.10 -20.86 16.04
C LEU A 173 -0.77 -20.84 16.79
N GLY A 174 0.23 -20.15 16.24
CA GLY A 174 1.54 -20.01 16.86
C GLY A 174 2.42 -18.97 16.18
N ASN A 175 3.54 -18.64 16.81
CA ASN A 175 4.58 -17.77 16.26
C ASN A 175 5.97 -18.17 16.74
N ILE A 176 6.96 -17.80 15.94
CA ILE A 176 8.37 -17.82 16.33
C ILE A 176 9.03 -16.51 15.92
N PRO A 177 10.06 -16.04 16.65
CA PRO A 177 10.88 -14.92 16.20
C PRO A 177 11.44 -15.18 14.80
N SER A 178 11.56 -14.12 14.00
CA SER A 178 12.16 -14.24 12.67
C SER A 178 13.61 -14.75 12.79
N PRO A 179 13.99 -15.85 12.09
CA PRO A 179 15.37 -16.36 12.11
C PRO A 179 16.40 -15.37 11.58
N ALA A 180 15.96 -14.42 10.74
CA ALA A 180 16.79 -13.36 10.17
C ALA A 180 17.04 -12.18 11.14
N GLY A 181 16.52 -12.25 12.38
CA GLY A 181 16.77 -11.28 13.44
C GLY A 181 15.52 -10.55 13.95
N SER A 182 15.66 -9.94 15.14
CA SER A 182 14.57 -9.29 15.88
C SER A 182 14.02 -8.01 15.24
N SER A 183 14.69 -7.45 14.24
CA SER A 183 14.19 -6.29 13.47
C SER A 183 13.01 -6.63 12.56
N ASN A 184 12.73 -7.91 12.35
CA ASN A 184 11.63 -8.39 11.52
C ASN A 184 10.51 -8.92 12.39
N VAL A 185 9.26 -8.73 11.98
CA VAL A 185 8.11 -9.32 12.68
C VAL A 185 8.20 -10.84 12.70
N ASP A 186 7.60 -11.44 13.72
CA ASP A 186 7.56 -12.88 13.88
C ASP A 186 6.95 -13.61 12.68
N TRP A 187 7.46 -14.82 12.46
CA TRP A 187 6.81 -15.79 11.60
C TRP A 187 5.57 -16.33 12.29
N LEU A 188 4.49 -16.50 11.54
CA LEU A 188 3.19 -16.88 12.06
C LEU A 188 2.69 -18.16 11.41
N MET A 189 2.03 -18.99 12.22
CA MET A 189 1.15 -20.05 11.76
C MET A 189 -0.29 -19.66 12.06
N LEU A 190 -1.12 -19.67 11.04
CA LEU A 190 -2.50 -19.21 11.11
C LEU A 190 -3.43 -20.33 10.63
N GLN A 191 -4.50 -20.60 11.37
CA GLN A 191 -5.47 -21.65 11.08
C GLN A 191 -6.77 -21.04 10.58
N ASN A 192 -7.36 -21.59 9.51
CA ASN A 192 -8.69 -21.21 9.04
C ASN A 192 -9.74 -21.37 10.16
N LEU A 193 -10.62 -20.37 10.30
CA LEU A 193 -11.74 -20.40 11.24
C LEU A 193 -12.77 -21.50 10.93
N GLY A 194 -12.82 -21.95 9.68
CA GLY A 194 -13.76 -22.95 9.19
C GLY A 194 -15.15 -22.39 8.89
N GLY A 195 -16.01 -23.23 8.32
CA GLY A 195 -17.35 -22.87 7.90
C GLY A 195 -17.38 -21.77 6.82
N THR A 196 -18.54 -21.14 6.65
CA THR A 196 -18.72 -20.06 5.67
C THR A 196 -17.96 -18.79 6.03
N VAL A 197 -17.75 -18.53 7.33
CA VAL A 197 -17.00 -17.37 7.83
C VAL A 197 -15.50 -17.49 7.58
N GLY A 198 -14.98 -18.71 7.50
CA GLY A 198 -13.57 -19.01 7.27
C GLY A 198 -13.15 -18.97 5.81
N GLY A 199 -14.09 -19.12 4.87
CA GLY A 199 -13.78 -19.24 3.43
C GLY A 199 -13.05 -20.55 3.08
N THR A 200 -12.75 -20.74 1.80
CA THR A 200 -12.27 -22.02 1.25
C THR A 200 -10.84 -21.96 0.70
N LEU A 201 -10.17 -20.80 0.79
CA LEU A 201 -8.91 -20.58 0.07
C LEU A 201 -7.75 -21.47 0.56
N ALA A 202 -7.67 -21.73 1.87
CA ALA A 202 -6.64 -22.58 2.47
C ALA A 202 -7.08 -23.08 3.85
N SER A 203 -6.45 -24.16 4.32
CA SER A 203 -6.67 -24.67 5.68
C SER A 203 -5.76 -23.97 6.70
N THR A 204 -4.53 -23.67 6.28
CA THR A 204 -3.48 -23.07 7.08
C THR A 204 -2.72 -22.04 6.26
N VAL A 205 -2.32 -20.95 6.89
CA VAL A 205 -1.45 -19.93 6.28
C VAL A 205 -0.20 -19.77 7.15
N LEU A 206 0.97 -19.91 6.53
CA LEU A 206 2.27 -19.63 7.13
C LEU A 206 2.76 -18.27 6.63
N ARG A 207 3.09 -17.35 7.53
CA ARG A 207 3.80 -16.11 7.21
C ARG A 207 5.25 -16.26 7.63
N VAL A 208 6.16 -16.25 6.66
CA VAL A 208 7.57 -16.59 6.80
C VAL A 208 8.42 -15.59 6.03
N ASP A 209 9.75 -15.70 6.13
CA ASP A 209 10.70 -14.81 5.46
C ASP A 209 10.31 -13.33 5.56
N THR A 210 9.99 -12.91 6.78
CA THR A 210 9.55 -11.54 7.09
C THR A 210 10.73 -10.58 7.08
N LYS A 211 10.49 -9.39 6.52
CA LYS A 211 11.43 -8.26 6.54
C LYS A 211 10.75 -7.02 7.14
N SER A 212 11.40 -6.42 8.14
CA SER A 212 10.91 -5.21 8.83
C SER A 212 9.55 -5.43 9.52
N GLY A 213 8.85 -4.34 9.85
CA GLY A 213 7.50 -4.30 10.37
C GLY A 213 7.40 -4.28 11.89
N GLN A 214 8.51 -4.30 12.63
CA GLN A 214 8.47 -4.11 14.08
C GLN A 214 7.93 -2.70 14.41
N PRO A 215 7.19 -2.53 15.52
CA PRO A 215 6.76 -1.22 15.94
C PRO A 215 7.99 -0.34 16.27
N PRO A 216 7.81 1.00 16.26
CA PRO A 216 8.84 1.90 16.75
C PRO A 216 9.26 1.54 18.19
N ALA A 217 10.54 1.74 18.51
CA ALA A 217 11.06 1.47 19.86
C ALA A 217 10.47 2.40 20.95
N SER A 218 9.93 3.56 20.55
CA SER A 218 9.37 4.56 21.45
C SER A 218 8.18 5.26 20.80
N ALA A 219 7.20 5.64 21.64
CA ALA A 219 6.05 6.46 21.27
C ALA A 219 6.43 7.93 21.00
N ILE A 220 7.61 8.35 21.46
CA ILE A 220 8.18 9.67 21.21
C ILE A 220 9.50 9.48 20.50
N LEU A 221 9.63 10.08 19.31
CA LEU A 221 10.87 10.06 18.54
C LEU A 221 11.51 11.43 18.61
N HIS A 222 12.82 11.45 18.80
CA HIS A 222 13.63 12.66 18.71
C HIS A 222 14.42 12.61 17.40
N LEU A 223 14.40 13.73 16.68
CA LEU A 223 15.08 13.92 15.40
C LEU A 223 15.85 15.24 15.49
N GLU A 224 17.11 15.24 15.10
CA GLU A 224 17.86 16.49 14.91
C GLU A 224 17.93 16.80 13.42
N VAL A 225 17.34 17.92 13.01
CA VAL A 225 17.34 18.38 11.62
C VAL A 225 17.77 19.84 11.59
N PHE A 226 18.85 20.14 10.84
CA PHE A 226 19.45 21.48 10.75
C PHE A 226 19.75 22.12 12.12
N GLY A 227 20.30 21.32 13.06
CA GLY A 227 20.62 21.78 14.42
C GLY A 227 19.39 22.07 15.28
N ARG A 228 18.20 21.63 14.86
CA ARG A 228 16.96 21.76 15.62
C ARG A 228 16.46 20.39 16.07
N ASN A 229 16.09 20.33 17.34
CA ASN A 229 15.46 19.18 17.94
C ASN A 229 13.96 19.16 17.58
N ILE A 230 13.55 18.17 16.80
CA ILE A 230 12.17 17.89 16.44
C ILE A 230 11.73 16.67 17.26
N ILE A 231 10.62 16.83 17.98
CA ILE A 231 10.00 15.76 18.73
C ILE A 231 8.75 15.31 17.95
N VAL A 232 8.72 14.04 17.56
CA VAL A 232 7.57 13.42 16.87
C VAL A 232 6.79 12.61 17.89
N LEU A 233 5.52 12.94 18.04
CA LEU A 233 4.57 12.24 18.90
C LEU A 233 3.82 11.20 18.08
N ASN A 234 3.99 9.91 18.40
CA ASN A 234 3.27 8.81 17.74
C ASN A 234 1.98 8.40 18.47
N SER A 235 1.72 8.90 19.69
CA SER A 235 0.46 8.69 20.40
C SER A 235 -0.53 9.82 20.11
N ALA A 236 -1.78 9.45 19.82
CA ALA A 236 -2.87 10.40 19.61
C ALA A 236 -3.25 11.11 20.92
N GLU A 237 -3.19 10.40 22.04
CA GLU A 237 -3.46 10.89 23.38
C GLU A 237 -2.43 11.95 23.78
N ASP A 238 -1.14 11.67 23.57
CA ASP A 238 -0.05 12.63 23.83
C ASP A 238 -0.17 13.86 22.92
N ALA A 239 -0.49 13.66 21.64
CA ALA A 239 -0.72 14.76 20.71
C ALA A 239 -1.91 15.63 21.16
N GLN A 240 -3.01 15.03 21.61
CA GLN A 240 -4.18 15.76 22.09
C GLN A 240 -3.90 16.50 23.40
N GLU A 241 -3.14 15.89 24.32
CA GLU A 241 -2.77 16.51 25.59
C GLU A 241 -1.82 17.70 25.37
N LEU A 242 -0.76 17.51 24.58
CA LEU A 242 0.26 18.54 24.36
C LEU A 242 -0.17 19.62 23.37
N LEU A 243 -0.69 19.23 22.20
CA LEU A 243 -1.01 20.16 21.11
C LEU A 243 -2.45 20.63 21.11
N GLY A 244 -3.35 19.95 21.83
CA GLY A 244 -4.75 20.34 22.02
C GLY A 244 -4.95 21.11 23.32
N LYS A 245 -4.91 20.40 24.46
CA LYS A 245 -5.23 20.98 25.77
C LYS A 245 -4.16 21.97 26.23
N ARG A 246 -2.88 21.65 26.01
CA ARG A 246 -1.72 22.47 26.41
C ARG A 246 -1.12 23.26 25.24
N ALA A 247 -1.92 23.50 24.19
CA ALA A 247 -1.49 24.21 22.99
C ALA A 247 -0.84 25.57 23.28
N ALA A 248 -1.29 26.29 24.32
CA ALA A 248 -0.72 27.59 24.69
C ALA A 248 0.77 27.52 25.10
N ILE A 249 1.26 26.36 25.50
CA ILE A 249 2.66 26.14 25.93
C ILE A 249 3.49 25.54 24.80
N TYR A 250 2.92 24.58 24.06
CA TYR A 250 3.68 23.75 23.10
C TYR A 250 3.38 24.02 21.63
N SER A 251 2.29 24.72 21.31
CA SER A 251 1.89 24.98 19.93
C SER A 251 2.23 26.42 19.55
N ASP A 252 3.22 26.57 18.67
CA ASP A 252 3.51 27.83 18.00
C ASP A 252 3.91 27.60 16.54
N ARG A 253 3.83 28.64 15.72
CA ARG A 253 4.25 28.55 14.32
C ARG A 253 5.75 28.59 14.21
N PHE A 254 6.29 27.58 13.55
CA PHE A 254 7.68 27.58 13.13
C PHE A 254 7.92 28.71 12.12
N CYS A 255 8.80 29.65 12.47
CA CYS A 255 9.35 30.63 11.54
C CYS A 255 10.75 30.17 11.09
N PRO A 256 10.93 29.80 9.80
CA PRO A 256 12.23 29.41 9.28
C PRO A 256 13.21 30.58 9.31
N THR A 257 14.51 30.30 9.41
CA THR A 257 15.56 31.34 9.50
C THR A 257 15.49 32.32 8.32
N PHE A 258 15.24 31.86 7.09
CA PHE A 258 15.13 32.75 5.92
C PHE A 258 13.98 33.77 6.03
N ALA A 259 12.89 33.41 6.71
CA ALA A 259 11.75 34.29 6.92
C ALA A 259 11.95 35.19 8.14
N LYS A 260 12.76 34.76 9.11
CA LYS A 260 13.02 35.50 10.34
C LYS A 260 14.06 36.61 10.16
N GLU A 261 15.07 36.36 9.34
CA GLU A 261 16.24 37.25 9.25
C GLU A 261 15.91 38.54 8.48
N PRO A 262 16.20 39.73 9.05
CA PRO A 262 15.99 41.01 8.39
C PRO A 262 16.78 41.18 7.09
N ASP A 263 17.98 40.60 7.04
CA ASP A 263 18.88 40.66 5.88
C ASP A 263 18.49 39.68 4.75
N LEU A 264 17.46 38.85 4.97
CA LEU A 264 16.93 37.91 3.98
C LEU A 264 15.56 38.38 3.48
N PHE A 265 14.47 37.74 3.90
CA PHE A 265 13.12 38.08 3.42
C PHE A 265 12.32 38.93 4.42
N ASP A 266 12.73 39.01 5.69
CA ASP A 266 12.03 39.75 6.75
C ASP A 266 10.50 39.52 6.79
N LEU A 267 10.08 38.26 6.65
CA LEU A 267 8.65 37.89 6.61
C LEU A 267 8.10 37.49 8.00
N ALA A 268 8.89 37.62 9.06
CA ALA A 268 8.54 37.20 10.42
C ALA A 268 7.24 37.82 10.92
N ARG A 269 6.91 39.04 10.47
CA ARG A 269 5.69 39.75 10.86
C ARG A 269 4.48 39.38 10.02
N THR A 270 4.64 38.70 8.88
CA THR A 270 3.52 38.33 8.01
C THR A 270 2.61 37.28 8.66
N PRO A 271 1.31 37.22 8.31
CA PRO A 271 0.36 36.26 8.88
C PRO A 271 0.75 34.79 8.70
N ALA A 272 1.61 34.48 7.71
CA ALA A 272 2.07 33.12 7.44
C ALA A 272 3.09 32.65 8.49
N PHE A 273 4.03 33.51 8.86
CA PHE A 273 5.21 33.14 9.65
C PHE A 273 5.24 33.70 11.08
N CYS A 274 4.36 34.65 11.43
CA CYS A 274 4.34 35.19 12.78
C CYS A 274 3.84 34.16 13.81
N SER A 275 4.46 34.17 14.99
CA SER A 275 4.06 33.39 16.17
C SER A 275 2.65 33.77 16.64
N TYR A 276 2.00 32.92 17.43
CA TYR A 276 0.70 33.18 18.05
C TYR A 276 0.76 34.28 19.12
N ASN A 277 0.84 35.53 18.68
CA ASN A 277 0.88 36.74 19.51
C ASN A 277 -0.20 37.75 19.11
N ASP A 278 -0.15 38.97 19.65
CA ASP A 278 -1.12 40.02 19.33
C ASP A 278 -1.10 40.47 17.87
N ILE A 279 0.07 40.40 17.21
CA ILE A 279 0.20 40.70 15.78
C ILE A 279 -0.61 39.68 14.97
N TRP A 280 -0.47 38.39 15.28
CA TRP A 280 -1.26 37.34 14.63
C TRP A 280 -2.76 37.51 14.90
N ARG A 281 -3.16 37.81 16.15
CA ARG A 281 -4.55 38.07 16.52
C ARG A 281 -5.13 39.27 15.74
N HIS A 282 -4.32 40.29 15.52
CA HIS A 282 -4.68 41.44 14.70
C HIS A 282 -4.88 41.03 13.22
N HIS A 283 -3.91 40.34 12.62
CA HIS A 283 -4.02 39.84 11.25
C HIS A 283 -5.23 38.93 11.04
N ARG A 284 -5.48 37.99 11.96
CA ARG A 284 -6.66 37.12 11.90
C ARG A 284 -7.96 37.92 11.91
N ARG A 285 -8.08 38.93 12.78
CA ARG A 285 -9.27 39.80 12.81
C ARG A 285 -9.48 40.55 11.50
N MET A 286 -8.39 41.04 10.90
CA MET A 286 -8.46 41.75 9.61
C MET A 286 -8.83 40.81 8.47
N MET A 287 -8.16 39.66 8.34
CA MET A 287 -8.44 38.66 7.31
C MET A 287 -9.86 38.10 7.42
N ASN A 288 -10.35 37.83 8.63
CA ASN A 288 -11.67 37.27 8.83
C ASN A 288 -12.80 38.18 8.36
N LYS A 289 -12.57 39.49 8.16
CA LYS A 289 -13.56 40.38 7.52
C LYS A 289 -13.85 40.00 6.07
N TRP A 290 -12.84 39.50 5.35
CA TRP A 290 -12.90 39.20 3.93
C TRP A 290 -12.97 37.69 3.64
N LEU A 291 -12.41 36.88 4.53
CA LEU A 291 -12.22 35.43 4.34
C LEU A 291 -13.15 34.57 5.22
N ASN A 292 -14.19 35.15 5.84
CA ASN A 292 -15.20 34.35 6.53
C ASN A 292 -16.17 33.71 5.52
N ALA A 293 -16.85 32.64 5.93
CA ALA A 293 -17.74 31.85 5.08
C ALA A 293 -18.81 32.68 4.33
N ARG A 294 -19.26 33.80 4.90
CA ARG A 294 -20.24 34.69 4.26
C ARG A 294 -19.61 35.72 3.34
N ALA A 295 -18.44 36.26 3.69
CA ALA A 295 -17.75 37.26 2.87
C ALA A 295 -17.10 36.64 1.63
N VAL A 296 -16.70 35.37 1.69
CA VAL A 296 -16.04 34.70 0.56
C VAL A 296 -16.97 34.53 -0.65
N THR A 297 -18.29 34.41 -0.44
CA THR A 297 -19.25 34.18 -1.54
C THR A 297 -19.31 35.32 -2.55
N GLN A 298 -18.85 36.52 -2.17
CA GLN A 298 -18.73 37.64 -3.12
C GLN A 298 -17.73 37.34 -4.26
N PHE A 299 -16.81 36.40 -4.06
CA PHE A 299 -15.81 36.00 -5.04
C PHE A 299 -16.26 34.81 -5.90
N ASP A 300 -17.41 34.18 -5.63
CA ASP A 300 -17.85 32.95 -6.29
C ASP A 300 -17.92 33.11 -7.81
N LYS A 301 -18.52 34.21 -8.28
CA LYS A 301 -18.61 34.52 -9.72
C LYS A 301 -17.23 34.62 -10.38
N LEU A 302 -16.28 35.28 -9.71
CA LEU A 302 -14.93 35.45 -10.25
C LEU A 302 -14.20 34.10 -10.31
N LEU A 303 -14.34 33.27 -9.29
CA LEU A 303 -13.77 31.92 -9.27
C LEU A 303 -14.38 31.03 -10.35
N GLU A 304 -15.70 31.11 -10.56
CA GLU A 304 -16.42 30.38 -11.60
C GLU A 304 -15.94 30.76 -13.01
N GLU A 305 -15.82 32.06 -13.29
CA GLU A 305 -15.31 32.56 -14.57
C GLU A 305 -13.88 32.06 -14.85
N GLN A 306 -12.99 32.14 -13.85
CA GLN A 306 -11.61 31.65 -13.99
C GLN A 306 -11.54 30.13 -14.15
N ALA A 307 -12.35 29.38 -13.41
CA ALA A 307 -12.46 27.93 -13.56
C ALA A 307 -12.93 27.56 -14.97
N TYR A 308 -13.92 28.26 -15.51
CA TYR A 308 -14.42 28.02 -16.85
C TYR A 308 -13.37 28.33 -17.94
N GLN A 309 -12.59 29.41 -17.77
CA GLN A 309 -11.46 29.70 -18.65
C GLN A 309 -10.37 28.63 -18.59
N LEU A 310 -10.02 28.15 -17.38
CA LEU A 310 -9.06 27.08 -17.19
C LEU A 310 -9.52 25.80 -17.89
N LEU A 311 -10.78 25.39 -17.67
CA LEU A 311 -11.36 24.19 -18.30
C LEU A 311 -11.35 24.27 -19.82
N ARG A 312 -11.67 25.44 -20.40
CA ARG A 312 -11.56 25.68 -21.85
C ARG A 312 -10.13 25.53 -22.36
N ARG A 313 -9.14 26.06 -21.62
CA ARG A 313 -7.71 25.90 -21.96
C ARG A 313 -7.26 24.45 -21.85
N MET A 314 -7.69 23.74 -20.81
CA MET A 314 -7.40 22.32 -20.64
C MET A 314 -7.98 21.48 -21.78
N LEU A 315 -9.22 21.77 -22.19
CA LEU A 315 -9.88 21.09 -23.31
C LEU A 315 -9.16 21.34 -24.63
N LYS A 316 -8.69 22.57 -24.88
CA LYS A 316 -7.82 22.89 -26.01
C LYS A 316 -6.44 22.21 -25.91
N SER A 317 -5.87 22.11 -24.71
CA SER A 317 -4.57 21.44 -24.49
C SER A 317 -4.64 19.92 -24.61
N ARG A 318 -5.81 19.28 -24.42
CA ARG A 318 -5.98 17.83 -24.71
C ARG A 318 -5.74 17.48 -26.19
N LEU A 319 -5.77 18.47 -27.08
CA LEU A 319 -5.38 18.31 -28.49
C LEU A 319 -3.85 18.33 -28.68
N ASN A 320 -3.05 18.49 -27.61
CA ASN A 320 -1.59 18.43 -27.64
C ASN A 320 -1.04 17.78 -26.35
N PRO A 321 -0.72 16.48 -26.37
CA PRO A 321 -0.45 15.71 -25.15
C PRO A 321 0.93 16.05 -24.57
N ARG A 322 0.97 16.93 -23.57
CA ARG A 322 2.04 16.93 -22.58
C ARG A 322 1.45 16.74 -21.19
N PRO A 323 1.91 15.75 -20.41
CA PRO A 323 1.29 15.40 -19.13
C PRO A 323 1.57 16.46 -18.06
N LEU A 324 0.50 16.99 -17.46
CA LEU A 324 0.54 17.74 -16.21
C LEU A 324 0.80 16.75 -15.06
N ARG A 325 2.06 16.42 -14.82
CA ARG A 325 2.51 15.67 -13.64
C ARG A 325 3.01 16.65 -12.58
N SER A 326 2.18 16.91 -11.58
CA SER A 326 2.57 17.00 -10.17
C SER A 326 1.46 17.70 -9.40
N LEU A 327 0.93 17.00 -8.39
CA LEU A 327 0.35 17.49 -7.14
C LEU A 327 -0.38 16.29 -6.53
N SER A 328 0.38 15.42 -5.89
CA SER A 328 -0.14 14.43 -4.95
C SER A 328 0.29 14.88 -3.56
N MET A 329 -0.70 15.19 -2.73
CA MET A 329 -0.54 15.61 -1.34
C MET A 329 -0.68 14.33 -0.49
N SER A 330 0.39 13.90 0.15
CA SER A 330 0.44 12.70 0.99
C SER A 330 -0.01 13.02 2.43
N SER A 331 -1.03 12.30 2.90
CA SER A 331 -1.46 12.31 4.31
C SER A 331 -0.55 11.41 5.15
N PHE A 332 -0.21 11.85 6.36
CA PHE A 332 0.60 11.09 7.32
C PHE A 332 -0.27 10.10 8.12
N HIS A 333 -0.01 8.81 7.94
CA HIS A 333 -0.36 7.74 8.88
C HIS A 333 0.95 7.01 9.23
N VAL A 334 1.11 6.60 10.50
CA VAL A 334 2.28 5.81 10.94
C VAL A 334 2.03 4.35 10.57
N GLY A 335 2.29 3.99 9.32
CA GLY A 335 2.42 2.61 8.87
C GLY A 335 3.89 2.22 8.85
N VAL A 336 4.24 1.07 9.43
CA VAL A 336 5.59 0.51 9.28
C VAL A 336 5.57 -0.47 8.11
N ASP A 337 6.33 -0.16 7.07
CA ASP A 337 6.44 -1.02 5.89
C ASP A 337 7.01 -2.40 6.25
N ASN A 338 6.39 -3.42 5.69
CA ASN A 338 6.74 -4.82 5.87
C ASN A 338 6.58 -5.57 4.53
N VAL A 339 7.57 -6.41 4.23
CA VAL A 339 7.51 -7.38 3.14
C VAL A 339 7.64 -8.76 3.77
N SER A 340 6.76 -9.69 3.40
CA SER A 340 6.77 -11.05 3.96
C SER A 340 6.33 -12.06 2.92
N ALA A 341 6.90 -13.26 2.93
CA ALA A 341 6.35 -14.37 2.16
C ALA A 341 5.20 -15.03 2.94
N CYS A 342 4.10 -15.32 2.25
CA CYS A 342 2.97 -16.06 2.78
C CYS A 342 2.78 -17.34 1.97
N ILE A 343 2.78 -18.48 2.66
CA ILE A 343 2.54 -19.79 2.07
C ILE A 343 1.18 -20.27 2.57
N CYS A 344 0.26 -20.52 1.64
CA CYS A 344 -1.07 -21.04 1.94
C CYS A 344 -1.10 -22.54 1.64
N ILE A 345 -1.52 -23.34 2.63
CA ILE A 345 -1.59 -24.80 2.60
C ILE A 345 -3.02 -25.28 2.85
#